data_AF-A0A077Z7W0-F1
#
_entry.id   AF-A0A077Z7W0-F1
#
_cell.length_a   1.000
_cell.length_b   1.000
_cell.length_c   1.000
_cell.angle_alpha   90.00
_cell.angle_beta   90.00
_cell.angle_gamma   90.00
#
_symmetry.space_group_name_H-M   'P 1'
#
loop_
_entity.id
_entity.type
_entity.pdbx_description
1 polymer ?
#
loop_
_entity_poly.entity_id
_entity_poly.type
_entity_poly.pdbx_seq_one_letter_code
_entity_poly.pdbx_strand_id
1 'polypeptide(L)'
;MDAHATSVMEFEYDPDNSIAFETCFQRFEGVFTVDCATPGDKAKVRFLRGKLMVDVVNRYPRVRCSRIGLRTQAKATLLLKAGVRPIFRSRRPVAFTLLPGVDRELDCLERNGILSKVNYSN
;
A
#
# COMPACT_ATOMS: atom_id res chain seq x y z
N MET A 1 -4.34 32.94 2.53
CA MET A 1 -3.73 32.75 3.86
C MET A 1 -4.65 31.78 4.59
N ASP A 2 -4.42 30.48 4.40
CA ASP A 2 -5.34 29.43 4.86
C ASP A 2 -5.19 29.22 6.37
N ALA A 3 -5.92 30.00 7.16
CA ALA A 3 -5.86 30.04 8.62
C ALA A 3 -6.37 28.77 9.32
N HIS A 4 -6.80 27.74 8.58
CA HIS A 4 -7.40 26.51 9.10
C HIS A 4 -6.57 25.24 8.80
N ALA A 5 -5.32 25.38 8.34
CA ALA A 5 -4.44 24.23 8.08
C ALA A 5 -3.71 23.72 9.34
N THR A 6 -3.65 24.49 10.42
CA THR A 6 -2.73 24.25 11.54
C THR A 6 -3.30 23.32 12.64
N SER A 7 -4.59 22.97 12.60
CA SER A 7 -5.24 22.34 13.77
C SER A 7 -5.28 20.79 13.75
N VAL A 8 -4.73 20.13 12.74
CA VAL A 8 -4.72 18.66 12.72
C VAL A 8 -3.47 18.14 13.42
N MET A 9 -3.57 17.97 14.74
CA MET A 9 -2.51 17.41 15.57
C MET A 9 -2.38 15.90 15.32
N GLU A 10 -1.14 15.47 15.20
CA GLU A 10 -0.67 14.13 14.84
C GLU A 10 -1.30 13.02 15.72
N PHE A 11 -1.88 11.98 15.09
CA PHE A 11 -2.41 10.79 15.79
C PHE A 11 -1.36 9.67 15.82
N GLU A 12 -1.17 9.09 16.99
CA GLU A 12 -0.37 7.89 17.21
C GLU A 12 -1.28 6.84 17.85
N TYR A 13 -1.53 5.74 17.14
CA TYR A 13 -2.46 4.70 17.58
C TYR A 13 -1.84 3.91 18.75
N ASP A 14 -2.44 4.05 19.94
CA ASP A 14 -2.03 3.33 21.15
C ASP A 14 -3.29 2.85 21.90
N PRO A 15 -3.67 1.57 21.75
CA PRO A 15 -4.87 1.03 22.37
C PRO A 15 -4.72 0.90 23.90
N ASP A 16 -3.50 0.76 24.43
CA ASP A 16 -3.26 0.55 25.86
C ASP A 16 -3.45 1.86 26.65
N ASN A 17 -3.20 3.00 25.99
CA ASN A 17 -3.43 4.35 26.54
C ASN A 17 -4.75 4.99 26.10
N SER A 18 -5.72 4.21 25.63
CA SER A 18 -7.03 4.71 25.13
C SER A 18 -6.96 5.69 23.96
N ILE A 19 -5.85 5.70 23.23
CA ILE A 19 -5.67 6.42 21.97
C ILE A 19 -6.22 5.54 20.83
N ALA A 20 -7.53 5.30 20.92
CA ALA A 20 -8.31 4.54 19.95
C ALA A 20 -8.87 5.46 18.86
N PHE A 21 -9.37 4.85 17.79
CA PHE A 21 -10.01 5.57 16.68
C PHE A 21 -11.15 6.49 17.17
N GLU A 22 -11.97 6.07 18.12
CA GLU A 22 -13.09 6.87 18.64
C GLU A 22 -12.64 8.16 19.33
N THR A 23 -11.62 8.08 20.20
CA THR A 23 -11.05 9.26 20.89
C THR A 23 -10.46 10.26 19.89
N CYS A 24 -9.85 9.74 18.82
CA CYS A 24 -9.32 10.56 17.73
C CYS A 24 -10.44 11.18 16.89
N PHE A 25 -11.47 10.40 16.57
CA PHE A 25 -12.61 10.86 15.81
C PHE A 25 -13.36 11.97 16.53
N GLN A 26 -13.60 11.84 17.84
CA GLN A 26 -14.19 12.90 18.66
C GLN A 26 -13.39 14.21 18.61
N ARG A 27 -12.05 14.11 18.55
CA ARG A 27 -11.16 15.28 18.46
C ARG A 27 -11.25 15.99 17.12
N PHE A 28 -11.52 15.25 16.04
CA PHE A 28 -11.71 15.79 14.70
C PHE A 28 -13.17 16.04 14.32
N GLU A 29 -14.12 15.60 15.14
CA GLU A 29 -15.55 15.74 14.90
C GLU A 29 -15.90 17.20 14.57
N GLY A 30 -15.38 18.15 15.34
CA GLY A 30 -15.57 19.59 15.09
C GLY A 30 -15.06 20.08 13.73
N VAL A 31 -14.03 19.44 13.14
CA VAL A 31 -13.55 19.76 11.79
C VAL A 31 -14.58 19.28 10.74
N PHE A 32 -15.25 18.15 10.96
CA PHE A 32 -16.36 17.71 10.10
C PHE A 32 -17.61 18.57 10.29
N THR A 33 -17.85 19.08 11.50
CA THR A 33 -19.04 19.88 11.81
C THR A 33 -18.91 21.33 11.35
N VAL A 34 -17.71 21.92 11.40
CA VAL A 34 -17.46 23.34 11.05
C VAL A 34 -17.00 23.50 9.59
N ASP A 35 -15.93 22.80 9.19
CA ASP A 35 -15.34 22.98 7.85
C ASP A 35 -16.11 22.20 6.77
N CYS A 36 -16.83 21.15 7.16
CA CYS A 36 -17.63 20.35 6.24
C CYS A 36 -19.14 20.58 6.41
N ALA A 37 -19.60 21.68 7.02
CA ALA A 37 -21.04 21.92 7.24
C ALA A 37 -21.83 22.13 5.92
N THR A 38 -21.23 22.85 4.98
CA THR A 38 -21.90 23.43 3.80
C THR A 38 -21.77 22.64 2.49
N PRO A 39 -20.69 21.90 2.18
CA PRO A 39 -20.61 21.19 0.91
C PRO A 39 -21.41 19.88 0.96
N GLY A 40 -22.09 19.50 -0.12
CA GLY A 40 -22.70 18.16 -0.22
C GLY A 40 -21.65 17.05 -0.02
N ASP A 41 -22.06 15.86 0.44
CA ASP A 41 -21.17 14.78 0.91
C ASP A 41 -20.00 14.46 -0.04
N LYS A 42 -20.24 14.56 -1.35
CA LYS A 42 -19.22 14.34 -2.39
C LYS A 42 -18.05 15.33 -2.31
N ALA A 43 -18.33 16.58 -1.96
CA ALA A 43 -17.32 17.62 -1.78
C ALA A 43 -16.61 17.48 -0.43
N LYS A 44 -17.32 17.07 0.65
CA LYS A 44 -16.70 16.73 1.94
C LYS A 44 -15.69 15.59 1.78
N VAL A 45 -16.08 14.51 1.12
CA VAL A 45 -15.20 13.36 0.85
C VAL A 45 -14.00 13.78 -0.01
N ARG A 46 -14.18 14.67 -1.00
CA ARG A 46 -13.06 15.19 -1.79
C ARG A 46 -12.11 16.05 -0.95
N PHE A 47 -12.64 16.90 -0.08
CA PHE A 47 -11.85 17.75 0.81
C PHE A 47 -11.06 16.94 1.83
N LEU A 48 -11.72 16.01 2.52
CA LEU A 48 -11.10 15.10 3.48
C LEU A 48 -10.04 14.23 2.81
N ARG A 49 -10.34 13.69 1.62
CA ARG A 49 -9.36 12.93 0.86
C ARG A 49 -8.18 13.81 0.44
N GLY A 50 -8.40 15.07 0.07
CA GLY A 50 -7.32 16.02 -0.20
C GLY A 50 -6.44 16.27 1.02
N LYS A 51 -7.05 16.62 2.16
CA LYS A 51 -6.34 17.03 3.38
C LYS A 51 -5.64 15.84 4.07
N LEU A 52 -6.36 14.73 4.25
CA LEU A 52 -5.82 13.50 4.85
C LEU A 52 -4.75 12.86 3.96
N MET A 53 -4.91 12.86 2.62
CA MET A 53 -3.87 12.31 1.76
C MET A 53 -2.61 13.17 1.77
N VAL A 54 -2.69 14.51 1.86
CA VAL A 54 -1.47 15.33 1.88
C VAL A 54 -0.62 15.01 3.12
N ASP A 55 -1.24 14.94 4.29
CA ASP A 55 -0.51 14.67 5.53
C ASP A 55 0.02 13.23 5.57
N VAL A 56 -0.81 12.25 5.22
CA VAL A 56 -0.41 10.83 5.19
C VAL A 56 0.67 10.57 4.13
N VAL A 57 0.58 11.20 2.96
CA VAL A 57 1.56 11.01 1.87
C VAL A 57 2.90 11.63 2.24
N ASN A 58 2.90 12.81 2.86
CA ASN A 58 4.13 13.47 3.30
C ASN A 58 4.80 12.71 4.45
N ARG A 59 3.99 12.21 5.39
CA ARG A 59 4.48 11.50 6.57
C ARG A 59 4.93 10.08 6.28
N TYR A 60 4.23 9.39 5.37
CA TYR A 60 4.52 8.01 5.00
C TYR A 60 4.80 7.90 3.49
N PRO A 61 5.93 8.44 3.01
CA PRO A 61 6.26 8.43 1.58
C PRO A 61 6.35 7.02 1.01
N ARG A 62 6.65 6.01 1.86
CA ARG A 62 6.67 4.59 1.47
C ARG A 62 5.28 4.03 1.14
N VAL A 63 4.21 4.56 1.73
CA VAL A 63 2.83 4.10 1.48
C VAL A 63 2.37 4.49 0.08
N ARG A 64 2.85 5.63 -0.45
CA ARG A 64 2.59 6.07 -1.83
C ARG A 64 3.73 5.74 -2.80
N CYS A 65 4.58 4.76 -2.47
CA CYS A 65 5.64 4.39 -3.38
C CYS A 65 5.03 3.78 -4.66
N SER A 66 5.59 4.13 -5.82
CA SER A 66 5.18 3.53 -7.10
C SER A 66 5.59 2.05 -7.21
N ARG A 67 6.52 1.61 -6.36
CA ARG A 67 6.96 0.23 -6.25
C ARG A 67 6.02 -0.54 -5.33
N ILE A 68 5.79 -1.80 -5.66
CA ILE A 68 5.09 -2.73 -4.78
C ILE A 68 5.82 -2.80 -3.43
N GLY A 69 5.06 -2.75 -2.33
CA GLY A 69 5.61 -2.78 -0.98
C GLY A 69 6.31 -4.10 -0.65
N LEU A 70 7.38 -4.04 0.15
CA LEU A 70 8.12 -5.21 0.63
C LEU A 70 7.80 -5.48 2.11
N ARG A 71 7.33 -6.69 2.42
CA ARG A 71 7.17 -7.14 3.80
C ARG A 71 8.51 -7.70 4.32
N THR A 72 9.04 -7.11 5.38
CA THR A 72 10.34 -7.49 5.97
C THR A 72 10.22 -8.39 7.22
N GLN A 73 9.06 -8.40 7.86
CA GLN A 73 8.85 -9.08 9.14
C GLN A 73 8.64 -10.58 9.04
N ALA A 74 8.39 -11.11 7.83
CA ALA A 74 8.06 -12.51 7.65
C ALA A 74 8.70 -13.04 6.38
N LYS A 75 9.23 -14.26 6.47
CA LYS A 75 9.71 -15.04 5.32
C LYS A 75 8.86 -16.28 5.21
N ALA A 76 8.27 -16.50 4.04
CA ALA A 76 7.57 -17.74 3.75
C ALA A 76 8.59 -18.86 3.53
N THR A 77 8.46 -19.94 4.30
CA THR A 77 9.23 -21.17 4.11
C THR A 77 8.28 -22.27 3.67
N LEU A 78 8.56 -22.89 2.52
CA LEU A 78 7.78 -24.01 2.00
C LEU A 78 8.35 -25.30 2.56
N LEU A 79 7.54 -26.06 3.30
CA LEU A 79 7.91 -27.38 3.81
C LEU A 79 7.58 -28.45 2.77
N LEU A 80 8.58 -29.24 2.39
CA LEU A 80 8.42 -30.36 1.47
C LEU A 80 8.05 -31.63 2.24
N LYS A 81 7.22 -32.48 1.62
CA LYS A 81 6.99 -33.83 2.12
C LYS A 81 8.29 -34.64 2.01
N ALA A 82 8.45 -35.64 2.89
CA ALA A 82 9.60 -36.53 2.85
C ALA A 82 9.69 -37.26 1.50
N GLY A 83 10.90 -37.38 0.95
CA GLY A 83 11.17 -38.11 -0.30
C GLY A 83 10.79 -37.39 -1.60
N VAL A 84 10.37 -36.12 -1.54
CA VAL A 84 10.04 -35.33 -2.74
C VAL A 84 11.31 -35.02 -3.54
N ARG A 85 11.23 -35.18 -4.87
CA ARG A 85 12.30 -34.84 -5.81
C ARG A 85 11.91 -33.62 -6.64
N PRO A 86 12.85 -32.72 -6.98
CA PRO A 86 12.60 -31.62 -7.91
C PRO A 86 12.08 -32.13 -9.26
N ILE A 87 11.11 -31.44 -9.84
CA ILE A 87 10.54 -31.79 -11.14
C ILE A 87 10.82 -30.65 -12.11
N PHE A 88 11.66 -30.92 -13.10
CA PHE A 88 11.92 -29.98 -14.19
C PHE A 88 10.90 -30.16 -15.30
N ARG A 89 10.20 -29.07 -15.64
CA ARG A 89 9.23 -29.02 -16.73
C ARG A 89 9.75 -28.09 -17.80
N SER A 90 9.58 -28.48 -19.07
CA SER A 90 9.83 -27.57 -20.18
C SER A 90 8.85 -26.39 -20.12
N ARG A 91 9.31 -25.22 -20.59
CA ARG A 91 8.46 -24.02 -20.66
C ARG A 91 7.24 -24.28 -21.55
N ARG A 92 6.09 -23.74 -21.18
CA ARG A 92 4.90 -23.77 -22.03
C ARG A 92 5.09 -22.77 -23.20
N PRO A 93 4.69 -23.14 -24.44
CA PRO A 93 4.74 -22.21 -25.55
C PRO A 93 3.74 -21.07 -25.32
N VAL A 94 4.17 -19.85 -25.57
CA VAL A 94 3.35 -18.64 -25.52
C VAL A 94 3.04 -18.23 -26.95
N ALA A 95 1.78 -17.88 -27.22
CA ALA A 95 1.38 -17.40 -28.55
C ALA A 95 2.13 -16.12 -28.90
N PHE A 96 2.54 -15.96 -30.17
CA PHE A 96 3.39 -14.84 -30.58
C PHE A 96 2.76 -13.47 -30.28
N THR A 97 1.43 -13.37 -30.39
CA THR A 97 0.66 -12.16 -30.13
C THR A 97 0.74 -11.71 -28.67
N LEU A 98 1.01 -12.64 -27.75
CA LEU A 98 1.05 -12.39 -26.31
C LEU A 98 2.46 -12.09 -25.79
N LEU A 99 3.52 -12.43 -26.57
CA LEU A 99 4.91 -12.23 -26.15
C LEU A 99 5.18 -10.80 -25.65
N PRO A 100 4.79 -9.72 -26.36
CA PRO A 100 5.09 -8.36 -25.90
C PRO A 100 4.41 -8.01 -24.57
N GLY A 101 3.24 -8.58 -24.29
CA GLY A 101 2.54 -8.38 -23.03
C GLY A 101 3.24 -9.12 -21.88
N VAL A 102 3.62 -10.37 -22.12
CA VAL A 102 4.34 -11.20 -21.14
C VAL A 102 5.70 -10.59 -20.81
N ASP A 103 6.47 -10.18 -21.81
CA ASP A 103 7.80 -9.61 -21.63
C ASP A 103 7.73 -8.29 -20.82
N ARG A 104 6.75 -7.42 -21.13
CA ARG A 104 6.54 -6.18 -20.37
C ARG A 104 6.23 -6.44 -18.90
N GLU A 105 5.44 -7.46 -18.60
CA GLU A 105 5.10 -7.79 -17.22
C GLU A 105 6.30 -8.41 -16.49
N LEU A 106 7.05 -9.30 -17.14
CA LEU A 106 8.28 -9.86 -16.57
C LEU A 106 9.30 -8.75 -16.25
N ASP A 107 9.51 -7.80 -17.16
CA ASP A 107 10.38 -6.64 -16.93
C ASP A 107 9.86 -5.78 -15.76
N CYS A 108 8.53 -5.65 -15.62
CA CYS A 108 7.92 -4.91 -14.53
C CYS A 108 8.20 -5.58 -13.18
N LEU A 109 8.06 -6.90 -13.11
CA LEU A 109 8.31 -7.68 -11.90
C LEU A 109 9.79 -7.69 -11.53
N GLU A 110 10.69 -7.80 -12.51
CA GLU A 110 12.14 -7.67 -12.29
C GLU A 110 12.50 -6.25 -11.77
N ARG A 111 11.97 -5.18 -12.39
CA ARG A 111 12.18 -3.79 -11.91
C ARG A 111 11.65 -3.55 -10.50
N ASN A 112 10.53 -4.18 -10.15
CA ASN A 112 9.98 -4.12 -8.79
C ASN A 112 10.75 -4.99 -7.78
N GLY A 113 11.70 -5.81 -8.22
CA GLY A 113 12.47 -6.70 -7.35
C GLY A 113 11.69 -7.92 -6.87
N ILE A 114 10.60 -8.27 -7.56
CA ILE A 114 9.76 -9.43 -7.25
C ILE A 114 10.36 -10.70 -7.86
N LEU A 115 10.95 -10.61 -9.05
CA LEU A 115 11.62 -11.71 -9.73
C LEU A 115 13.12 -11.44 -9.86
N SER A 116 13.91 -12.51 -9.86
CA SER A 116 15.35 -12.49 -10.13
C SER A 116 15.77 -13.69 -10.96
N LYS A 117 16.82 -13.52 -11.76
CA LYS A 117 17.38 -14.59 -12.61
C LYS A 117 18.19 -15.57 -11.75
N VAL A 118 17.98 -16.86 -11.99
CA VAL A 118 18.70 -17.95 -11.32
C VAL A 118 19.28 -18.91 -12.35
N ASN A 119 20.48 -19.42 -12.10
CA ASN A 119 21.15 -20.38 -12.99
C ASN A 119 20.81 -21.83 -12.64
N TYR A 120 20.37 -22.07 -11.40
CA TYR A 120 20.11 -23.41 -10.85
C TYR A 120 18.82 -23.35 -10.03
N SER A 121 17.97 -24.38 -10.10
CA SER A 121 16.90 -24.55 -9.12
C SER A 121 17.43 -25.35 -7.93
N ASN A 122 17.10 -24.90 -6.72
CA ASN A 122 17.33 -25.68 -5.49
C ASN A 122 16.39 -26.88 -5.40
#